data_AF-A0A4Y7Q7B3-F1
#
_entry.id   AF-A0A4Y7Q7B3-F1
#
_cell.length_a   1.000
_cell.length_b   1.000
_cell.length_c   1.000
_cell.angle_alpha   90.00
_cell.angle_beta   90.00
_cell.angle_gamma   90.00
#
_symmetry.space_group_name_H-M   'P 1'
#
loop_
_entity.id
_entity.type
_entity.pdbx_description
1 polymer ?
#
loop_
_entity_poly.entity_id
_entity_poly.type
_entity_poly.pdbx_seq_one_letter_code
_entity_poly.pdbx_strand_id
1 'polypeptide(L)'
;MLERVKSRQEGYTNSGMISSSTIFSKGKLLYYRIFMYYYCQSLKEASFIMVNSSWTKAHVDAILKHTDSFLDYLHRLIPFKLPGSTGHKSSIETQIVYPPCETREMAQFPLENRERVILSVAQFRPEKNHQAQLFAQHSEYRSGSSAVKLVLVGGCRNAGDFARLKGLQACAKDLKIEENVEFVVNAPYHEVLAWLSRASIGLSTMVDEHFGVNIVEFMAAGVIPVTHASGGPLNDIVVPFEGHPTGYHATETLAFVEAMQTVLAMPKDDEIAMRSRARRWAVQRFSREKFEKGWEKSGWKTKLSR
;
A
#
# COMPACT_ATOMS: atom_id res chain seq x y z
N MET A 1 6.45 3.99 13.51
CA MET A 1 7.92 4.08 13.74
C MET A 1 8.29 4.08 15.22
N LEU A 2 7.70 4.94 16.06
CA LEU A 2 7.98 4.97 17.52
C LEU A 2 7.87 3.59 18.17
N GLU A 3 6.76 2.88 17.96
CA GLU A 3 6.58 1.53 18.51
C GLU A 3 7.62 0.52 17.99
N ARG A 4 8.01 0.58 16.71
CA ARG A 4 9.06 -0.30 16.15
C ARG A 4 10.43 -0.05 16.77
N VAL A 5 10.77 1.20 17.07
CA VAL A 5 12.04 1.56 17.74
C VAL A 5 11.99 1.17 19.22
N LYS A 6 10.85 1.39 19.87
CA LYS A 6 10.60 1.01 21.27
C LYS A 6 10.65 -0.50 21.47
N SER A 7 10.08 -1.27 20.54
CA SER A 7 10.14 -2.73 20.51
C SER A 7 11.45 -3.28 19.94
N ARG A 8 12.37 -2.39 19.53
CA ARG A 8 13.69 -2.73 18.97
C ARG A 8 13.59 -3.69 17.78
N GLN A 9 12.52 -3.59 16.99
CA GLN A 9 12.36 -4.36 15.77
C GLN A 9 13.27 -3.80 14.67
N GLU A 10 14.04 -4.69 14.04
CA GLU A 10 14.82 -4.34 12.85
C GLU A 10 13.92 -4.12 11.64
N GLY A 11 14.30 -3.20 10.77
CA GLY A 11 13.62 -2.95 9.51
C GLY A 11 14.30 -1.85 8.71
N TYR A 12 13.72 -1.48 7.56
CA TYR A 12 14.34 -0.51 6.65
C TYR A 12 14.70 0.83 7.31
N THR A 13 13.86 1.34 8.21
CA THR A 13 14.10 2.60 8.94
C THR A 13 14.75 2.41 10.32
N ASN A 14 15.06 1.17 10.71
CA ASN A 14 15.64 0.82 12.01
C ASN A 14 16.68 -0.29 11.87
N SER A 15 17.94 0.10 11.62
CA SER A 15 19.04 -0.84 11.38
C SER A 15 19.36 -1.73 12.58
N GLY A 16 19.91 -2.92 12.30
CA GLY A 16 20.41 -3.89 13.29
C GLY A 16 21.34 -3.30 14.35
N MET A 17 22.20 -2.34 13.98
CA MET A 17 23.09 -1.63 14.92
C MET A 17 22.32 -0.81 15.97
N ILE A 18 21.17 -0.24 15.59
CA ILE A 18 20.34 0.56 16.50
C ILE A 18 19.45 -0.36 17.34
N SER A 19 18.81 -1.35 16.72
CA SER A 19 17.94 -2.29 17.43
C SER A 19 18.70 -3.16 18.43
N SER A 20 19.95 -3.52 18.16
CA SER A 20 20.77 -4.32 19.08
C SER A 20 21.33 -3.55 20.29
N SER A 21 21.34 -2.21 20.26
CA SER A 21 21.88 -1.37 21.34
C SER A 21 20.79 -0.62 22.12
N THR A 22 20.77 -0.80 23.44
CA THR A 22 19.85 -0.10 24.35
C THR A 22 20.11 1.41 24.39
N ILE A 23 21.38 1.84 24.32
CA ILE A 23 21.75 3.26 24.34
C ILE A 23 21.34 3.94 23.03
N PHE A 24 21.68 3.35 21.88
CA PHE A 24 21.30 3.92 20.57
C PHE A 24 19.79 3.89 20.37
N SER A 25 19.11 2.84 20.83
CA SER A 25 17.64 2.78 20.83
C SER A 25 17.02 3.88 21.69
N LYS A 26 17.53 4.14 22.91
CA LYS A 26 17.06 5.23 23.77
C LYS A 26 17.30 6.61 23.14
N GLY A 27 18.49 6.82 22.56
CA GLY A 27 18.81 8.06 21.85
C GLY A 27 17.90 8.30 20.65
N LYS A 28 17.66 7.26 19.84
CA LYS A 28 16.73 7.34 18.69
C LYS A 28 15.28 7.54 19.13
N LEU A 29 14.87 6.95 20.25
CA LEU A 29 13.54 7.16 20.82
C LEU A 29 13.37 8.62 21.27
N LEU A 30 14.37 9.21 21.93
CA LEU A 30 14.36 10.63 22.28
C LEU A 30 14.26 11.51 21.03
N TYR A 31 15.07 11.22 20.01
CA TYR A 31 14.98 11.89 18.70
C TYR A 31 13.56 11.84 18.12
N TYR A 32 12.95 10.65 18.04
CA TYR A 32 11.60 10.52 17.48
C TYR A 32 10.53 11.16 18.36
N ARG A 33 10.71 11.20 19.68
CA ARG A 33 9.80 11.91 20.60
C ARG A 33 9.82 13.42 20.33
N ILE A 34 11.02 14.00 20.21
CA ILE A 34 11.20 15.41 19.83
C ILE A 34 10.62 15.68 18.43
N PHE A 35 10.96 14.83 17.45
CA PHE A 35 10.44 14.95 16.09
C PHE A 35 8.91 14.88 16.06
N MET A 36 8.31 13.93 16.77
CA MET A 36 6.85 13.76 16.83
C MET A 36 6.15 14.97 17.43
N TYR A 37 6.72 15.54 18.48
CA TYR A 37 6.21 16.76 19.10
C TYR A 37 6.17 17.92 18.09
N TYR A 38 7.29 18.24 17.44
CA TYR A 38 7.34 19.34 16.47
C TYR A 38 6.53 19.05 15.20
N TYR A 39 6.46 17.80 14.75
CA TYR A 39 5.62 17.38 13.64
C TYR A 39 4.13 17.54 13.96
N CYS A 40 3.70 17.19 15.17
CA CYS A 40 2.34 17.43 15.66
C CYS A 40 2.01 18.92 15.70
N GLN A 41 2.91 19.76 16.23
CA GLN A 41 2.72 21.21 16.26
C GLN A 41 2.62 21.79 14.84
N SER A 42 3.47 21.34 13.91
CA SER A 42 3.38 21.74 12.51
C SER A 42 2.06 21.32 11.84
N LEU A 43 1.54 20.13 12.14
CA LEU A 43 0.25 19.67 11.61
C LEU A 43 -0.93 20.50 12.14
N LYS A 44 -0.89 20.93 13.41
CA LYS A 44 -1.93 21.78 14.01
C LYS A 44 -2.01 23.17 13.39
N GLU A 45 -0.99 23.61 12.65
CA GLU A 45 -1.01 24.86 11.90
C GLU A 45 -1.78 24.76 10.57
N ALA A 46 -2.05 23.56 10.08
CA ALA A 46 -2.81 23.38 8.85
C ALA A 46 -4.24 23.93 8.99
N SER A 47 -4.82 24.40 7.88
CA SER A 47 -6.22 24.85 7.85
C SER A 47 -7.22 23.69 7.76
N PHE A 48 -6.80 22.59 7.14
CA PHE A 48 -7.51 21.32 6.99
C PHE A 48 -6.47 20.23 6.70
N ILE A 49 -6.77 18.98 7.04
CA ILE A 49 -5.91 17.83 6.75
C ILE A 49 -6.73 16.78 6.00
N MET A 50 -6.23 16.37 4.83
CA MET A 50 -6.76 15.26 4.07
C MET A 50 -5.77 14.09 4.12
N VAL A 51 -6.31 12.87 4.24
CA VAL A 51 -5.55 11.63 4.29
C VAL A 51 -6.09 10.64 3.28
N ASN A 52 -5.20 9.83 2.74
CA ASN A 52 -5.49 8.95 1.60
C ASN A 52 -6.10 7.59 1.98
N SER A 53 -6.26 7.28 3.26
CA SER A 53 -6.84 6.02 3.73
C SER A 53 -7.31 6.13 5.18
N SER A 54 -8.16 5.21 5.63
CA SER A 54 -8.53 5.09 7.04
C SER A 54 -7.33 4.72 7.91
N TRP A 55 -6.40 3.92 7.37
CA TRP A 55 -5.16 3.58 8.04
C TRP A 55 -4.32 4.84 8.29
N THR A 56 -4.05 5.64 7.25
CA THR A 56 -3.31 6.90 7.39
C THR A 56 -4.04 7.87 8.32
N LYS A 57 -5.37 7.92 8.27
CA LYS A 57 -6.19 8.72 9.19
C LYS A 57 -5.91 8.37 10.65
N ALA A 58 -5.95 7.08 10.99
CA ALA A 58 -5.70 6.63 12.35
C ALA A 58 -4.31 7.06 12.85
N HIS A 59 -3.28 6.97 12.00
CA HIS A 59 -1.94 7.44 12.34
C HIS A 59 -1.89 8.95 12.56
N VAL A 60 -2.44 9.74 11.64
CA VAL A 60 -2.42 11.21 11.76
C VAL A 60 -3.24 11.68 12.95
N ASP A 61 -4.40 11.07 13.23
CA ASP A 61 -5.20 11.37 14.41
C ASP A 61 -4.43 11.06 15.71
N ALA A 62 -3.67 9.96 15.75
CA ALA A 62 -2.81 9.64 16.89
C ALA A 62 -1.70 10.68 17.09
N ILE A 63 -1.12 11.20 15.99
CA ILE A 63 -0.12 12.27 16.04
C ILE A 63 -0.75 13.57 16.57
N LEU A 64 -1.91 13.96 16.07
CA LEU A 64 -2.60 15.19 16.50
C LEU A 64 -2.99 15.16 17.98
N LYS A 65 -3.29 13.98 18.51
CA LYS A 65 -3.57 13.74 19.94
C LYS A 65 -2.31 13.61 20.80
N HIS A 66 -1.11 13.57 20.20
CA HIS A 66 0.13 13.47 20.94
C HIS A 66 0.38 14.73 21.79
N THR A 67 0.74 14.50 23.06
CA THR A 67 1.09 15.54 24.04
C THR A 67 2.37 15.15 24.77
N ASP A 68 3.19 16.14 25.11
CA ASP A 68 4.44 15.90 25.82
C ASP A 68 4.72 17.05 26.81
N SER A 69 4.31 16.86 28.07
CA SER A 69 4.37 17.91 29.09
C SER A 69 5.78 18.47 29.31
N PHE A 70 6.82 17.66 29.13
CA PHE A 70 8.20 18.10 29.30
C PHE A 70 8.64 18.99 28.12
N LEU A 71 8.34 18.57 26.89
CA LEU A 71 8.63 19.38 25.71
C LEU A 71 7.74 20.63 25.65
N ASP A 72 6.49 20.54 26.09
CA ASP A 72 5.58 21.69 26.25
C ASP A 72 6.18 22.73 27.20
N TYR A 73 6.71 22.32 28.35
CA TYR A 73 7.38 23.20 29.30
C TYR A 73 8.64 23.83 28.70
N LEU A 74 9.52 23.02 28.12
CA LEU A 74 10.75 23.51 27.48
C LEU A 74 10.44 24.49 26.34
N HIS A 75 9.46 24.19 25.50
CA HIS A 75 9.08 25.03 24.37
C HIS A 75 8.53 26.39 24.82
N ARG A 76 7.89 26.50 26.00
CA ARG A 76 7.46 27.78 26.58
C ARG A 76 8.62 28.64 27.08
N LEU A 77 9.74 28.02 27.47
CA LEU A 77 10.92 28.72 27.98
C LEU A 77 11.85 29.25 26.88
N ILE A 78 11.70 28.77 25.64
CA ILE A 78 12.52 29.22 24.51
C ILE A 78 11.95 30.54 23.96
N PRO A 79 12.73 31.64 23.93
CA PRO A 79 12.24 32.98 23.55
C PRO A 79 11.92 33.14 22.05
N PHE A 80 12.20 32.12 21.23
CA PHE A 80 11.72 32.04 19.85
C PHE A 80 10.25 31.62 19.84
N LYS A 81 9.34 32.61 19.92
CA LYS A 81 7.93 32.41 19.61
C LYS A 81 7.82 31.97 18.15
N LEU A 82 7.71 30.66 17.91
CA LEU A 82 7.14 30.15 16.67
C LEU A 82 5.72 30.72 16.55
N PRO A 83 5.35 31.39 15.46
CA PRO A 83 4.01 31.93 15.29
C PRO A 83 3.03 30.76 15.32
N GLY A 84 2.08 30.77 16.28
CA GLY A 84 1.09 29.71 16.49
C GLY A 84 0.88 29.31 17.96
N SER A 85 1.83 29.60 18.85
CA SER A 85 1.73 29.22 20.27
C SER A 85 1.02 30.28 21.11
N THR A 86 -0.30 30.40 20.98
CA THR A 86 -1.22 30.87 22.05
C THR A 86 -2.66 30.79 21.54
N GLY A 87 -3.45 29.89 22.11
CA GLY A 87 -4.88 29.79 21.87
C GLY A 87 -5.29 28.37 21.50
N HIS A 88 -6.32 27.86 22.17
CA HIS A 88 -7.05 26.66 21.76
C HIS A 88 -7.51 26.81 20.31
N LYS A 89 -6.70 26.37 19.35
CA LYS A 89 -7.18 26.09 18.00
C LYS A 89 -8.11 24.90 18.12
N SER A 90 -9.33 25.05 17.62
CA SER A 90 -10.31 23.97 17.43
C SER A 90 -9.58 22.71 16.94
N SER A 91 -9.89 21.55 17.51
CA SER A 91 -9.30 20.27 17.09
C SER A 91 -9.40 20.14 15.57
N ILE A 92 -8.26 20.14 14.87
CA ILE A 92 -8.24 19.94 13.43
C ILE A 92 -8.71 18.52 13.13
N GLU A 93 -9.82 18.41 12.42
CA GLU A 93 -10.36 17.12 12.01
C GLU A 93 -9.69 16.69 10.72
N THR A 94 -9.22 15.44 10.68
CA THR A 94 -8.69 14.84 9.45
C THR A 94 -9.81 14.17 8.65
N GLN A 95 -9.82 14.42 7.35
CA GLN A 95 -10.83 13.87 6.44
C GLN A 95 -10.21 12.88 5.46
N ILE A 96 -10.90 11.77 5.24
CA ILE A 96 -10.45 10.77 4.25
C ILE A 96 -10.84 11.25 2.86
N VAL A 97 -9.84 11.48 2.00
CA VAL A 97 -10.01 11.72 0.58
C VAL A 97 -9.07 10.76 -0.15
N TYR A 98 -9.64 9.67 -0.65
CA TYR A 98 -8.89 8.66 -1.40
C TYR A 98 -8.36 9.25 -2.70
N PRO A 99 -7.13 8.88 -3.13
CA PRO A 99 -6.54 9.43 -4.34
C PRO A 99 -7.36 9.07 -5.59
N PRO A 100 -7.28 9.88 -6.65
CA PRO A 100 -7.97 9.59 -7.90
C PRO A 100 -7.28 8.41 -8.59
N CYS A 101 -7.92 7.25 -8.60
CA CYS A 101 -7.45 6.10 -9.36
C CYS A 101 -8.02 6.14 -10.78
N GLU A 102 -7.18 5.82 -11.76
CA GLU A 102 -7.65 5.61 -13.12
C GLU A 102 -8.36 4.26 -13.19
N THR A 103 -9.65 4.29 -13.49
CA THR A 103 -10.51 3.10 -13.48
C THR A 103 -11.36 3.00 -14.75
N ARG A 104 -11.46 4.06 -15.55
CA ARG A 104 -12.40 4.13 -16.68
C ARG A 104 -11.99 3.20 -17.81
N GLU A 105 -10.71 3.18 -18.16
CA GLU A 105 -10.18 2.29 -19.21
C GLU A 105 -10.22 0.83 -18.75
N MET A 106 -9.77 0.57 -17.52
CA MET A 106 -9.69 -0.78 -16.95
C MET A 106 -11.06 -1.43 -16.76
N ALA A 107 -12.10 -0.64 -16.45
CA ALA A 107 -13.45 -1.14 -16.28
C ALA A 107 -14.06 -1.74 -17.57
N GLN A 108 -13.44 -1.51 -18.73
CA GLN A 108 -13.86 -2.03 -20.03
C GLN A 108 -13.25 -3.40 -20.35
N PHE A 109 -12.26 -3.86 -19.58
CA PHE A 109 -11.59 -5.14 -19.83
C PHE A 109 -12.56 -6.32 -19.61
N PRO A 110 -12.43 -7.42 -20.39
CA PRO A 110 -13.29 -8.60 -20.25
C PRO A 110 -13.22 -9.16 -18.84
N LEU A 111 -14.27 -9.81 -18.31
CA LEU A 111 -14.19 -10.45 -16.98
C LEU A 111 -13.91 -11.95 -17.09
N GLU A 112 -14.20 -12.52 -18.26
CA GLU A 112 -14.07 -13.91 -18.61
C GLU A 112 -12.70 -14.21 -19.25
N ASN A 113 -12.41 -15.50 -19.45
CA ASN A 113 -11.28 -16.00 -20.24
C ASN A 113 -9.91 -15.42 -19.85
N ARG A 114 -9.71 -15.20 -18.55
CA ARG A 114 -8.44 -14.70 -18.00
C ARG A 114 -7.35 -15.77 -18.06
N GLU A 115 -6.12 -15.33 -18.32
CA GLU A 115 -4.93 -16.17 -18.33
C GLU A 115 -4.54 -16.55 -16.89
N ARG A 116 -3.90 -17.71 -16.71
CA ARG A 116 -3.30 -18.13 -15.42
C ARG A 116 -2.01 -17.35 -15.16
N VAL A 117 -2.16 -16.04 -14.97
CA VAL A 117 -1.10 -15.08 -14.70
C VAL A 117 -1.35 -14.44 -13.34
N ILE A 118 -0.32 -14.47 -12.50
CA ILE A 118 -0.19 -13.68 -11.28
C ILE A 118 0.60 -12.42 -11.67
N LEU A 119 -0.02 -11.27 -11.54
CA LEU A 119 0.54 -9.98 -11.92
C LEU A 119 0.93 -9.18 -10.69
N SER A 120 2.17 -8.71 -10.67
CA SER A 120 2.67 -7.74 -9.71
C SER A 120 3.03 -6.45 -10.44
N VAL A 121 2.48 -5.32 -9.98
CA VAL A 121 2.77 -4.00 -10.56
C VAL A 121 3.31 -3.11 -9.46
N ALA A 122 4.64 -2.96 -9.41
CA ALA A 122 5.31 -2.13 -8.41
C ALA A 122 6.75 -1.78 -8.81
N GLN A 123 7.24 -0.61 -8.39
CA GLN A 123 8.67 -0.28 -8.55
C GLN A 123 9.54 -1.24 -7.74
N PHE A 124 10.69 -1.65 -8.27
CA PHE A 124 11.60 -2.62 -7.63
C PHE A 124 12.31 -2.04 -6.40
N ARG A 125 11.58 -1.98 -5.29
CA ARG A 125 12.02 -1.37 -4.02
C ARG A 125 11.92 -2.32 -2.83
N PRO A 126 12.65 -2.06 -1.72
CA PRO A 126 12.63 -2.92 -0.53
C PRO A 126 11.24 -3.10 0.05
N GLU A 127 10.49 -2.00 0.23
CA GLU A 127 9.18 -2.00 0.87
C GLU A 127 8.13 -2.83 0.14
N LYS A 128 8.33 -3.06 -1.17
CA LYS A 128 7.41 -3.83 -2.01
C LYS A 128 7.53 -5.34 -1.84
N ASN A 129 8.58 -5.81 -1.15
CA ASN A 129 8.78 -7.21 -0.78
C ASN A 129 8.55 -8.21 -1.93
N HIS A 130 9.10 -7.93 -3.11
CA HIS A 130 9.00 -8.80 -4.29
C HIS A 130 9.56 -10.21 -4.03
N GLN A 131 10.50 -10.35 -3.10
CA GLN A 131 11.07 -11.64 -2.74
C GLN A 131 10.00 -12.58 -2.16
N ALA A 132 9.09 -12.07 -1.33
CA ALA A 132 7.96 -12.86 -0.85
C ALA A 132 7.02 -13.31 -1.98
N GLN A 133 6.93 -12.55 -3.07
CA GLN A 133 6.13 -12.92 -4.25
C GLN A 133 6.77 -14.08 -5.01
N LEU A 134 8.11 -14.08 -5.13
CA LEU A 134 8.85 -15.22 -5.70
C LEU A 134 8.70 -16.47 -4.82
N PHE A 135 8.74 -16.33 -3.49
CA PHE A 135 8.54 -17.46 -2.57
C PHE A 135 7.11 -17.98 -2.56
N ALA A 136 6.12 -17.15 -2.90
CA ALA A 136 4.74 -17.58 -3.04
C ALA A 136 4.48 -18.32 -4.38
N GLN A 137 5.46 -18.39 -5.28
CA GLN A 137 5.34 -19.19 -6.50
C GLN A 137 5.45 -20.68 -6.16
N HIS A 138 4.32 -21.37 -6.15
CA HIS A 138 4.24 -22.78 -5.79
C HIS A 138 4.93 -23.69 -6.83
N SER A 139 5.51 -24.80 -6.39
CA SER A 139 6.20 -25.75 -7.29
C SER A 139 5.28 -26.41 -8.31
N GLU A 140 3.99 -26.57 -7.98
CA GLU A 140 2.97 -27.12 -8.90
C GLU A 140 2.64 -26.19 -10.08
N TYR A 141 3.05 -24.92 -10.01
CA TYR A 141 2.84 -23.93 -11.06
C TYR A 141 3.87 -24.03 -12.18
N ARG A 142 4.81 -24.97 -12.10
CA ARG A 142 5.96 -25.05 -13.01
C ARG A 142 5.62 -25.55 -14.41
N SER A 143 4.74 -26.55 -14.54
CA SER A 143 4.51 -27.22 -15.83
C SER A 143 3.09 -27.77 -15.98
N GLY A 144 2.74 -28.18 -17.20
CA GLY A 144 1.47 -28.81 -17.51
C GLY A 144 0.28 -27.85 -17.57
N SER A 145 -0.93 -28.39 -17.47
CA SER A 145 -2.18 -27.62 -17.47
C SER A 145 -2.35 -26.72 -16.24
N SER A 146 -1.57 -26.96 -15.19
CA SER A 146 -1.55 -26.15 -13.96
C SER A 146 -0.54 -25.01 -14.00
N ALA A 147 0.25 -24.86 -15.08
CA ALA A 147 1.29 -23.84 -15.17
C ALA A 147 0.73 -22.43 -14.91
N VAL A 148 1.42 -21.65 -14.07
CA VAL A 148 1.05 -20.27 -13.74
C VAL A 148 2.26 -19.38 -13.94
N LYS A 149 2.07 -18.28 -14.67
CA LYS A 149 3.13 -17.29 -14.88
C LYS A 149 3.08 -16.22 -13.81
N LEU A 150 4.19 -15.94 -13.15
CA LEU A 150 4.36 -14.77 -12.30
C LEU A 150 5.02 -13.66 -13.10
N VAL A 151 4.32 -12.56 -13.31
CA VAL A 151 4.81 -11.41 -14.08
C VAL A 151 5.00 -10.23 -13.14
N LEU A 152 6.26 -9.79 -13.00
CA LEU A 152 6.63 -8.63 -12.19
C LEU A 152 6.91 -7.45 -13.10
N VAL A 153 5.94 -6.54 -13.19
CA VAL A 153 6.03 -5.30 -13.95
C VAL A 153 6.46 -4.18 -13.02
N GLY A 154 7.62 -3.57 -13.28
CA GLY A 154 8.20 -2.63 -12.33
C GLY A 154 9.21 -1.66 -12.89
N GLY A 155 9.27 -0.48 -12.29
CA GLY A 155 10.26 0.54 -12.62
C GLY A 155 11.56 0.39 -11.84
N CYS A 156 12.68 0.67 -12.50
CA CYS A 156 14.02 0.87 -11.92
C CYS A 156 14.49 2.29 -12.23
N ARG A 157 14.73 3.11 -11.20
CA ARG A 157 15.06 4.54 -11.39
C ARG A 157 16.54 4.85 -11.15
N ASN A 158 17.22 3.98 -10.43
CA ASN A 158 18.62 4.17 -10.03
C ASN A 158 19.34 2.83 -9.91
N ALA A 159 20.65 2.88 -9.70
CA ALA A 159 21.49 1.69 -9.56
C ALA A 159 21.04 0.74 -8.43
N GLY A 160 20.45 1.27 -7.34
CA GLY A 160 19.93 0.46 -6.24
C GLY A 160 18.68 -0.35 -6.62
N ASP A 161 17.81 0.20 -7.45
CA ASP A 161 16.66 -0.53 -7.99
C ASP A 161 17.13 -1.64 -8.95
N PHE A 162 18.09 -1.35 -9.83
CA PHE A 162 18.68 -2.35 -10.73
C PHE A 162 19.44 -3.46 -10.00
N ALA A 163 20.19 -3.13 -8.95
CA ALA A 163 20.86 -4.14 -8.12
C ALA A 163 19.86 -5.09 -7.46
N ARG A 164 18.72 -4.56 -7.00
CA ARG A 164 17.63 -5.36 -6.43
C ARG A 164 16.97 -6.26 -7.45
N LEU A 165 16.68 -5.73 -8.64
CA LEU A 165 16.17 -6.54 -9.75
C LEU A 165 17.10 -7.72 -10.05
N LYS A 166 18.43 -7.49 -10.13
CA LYS A 166 19.41 -8.57 -10.31
C LYS A 166 19.34 -9.61 -9.18
N GLY A 167 19.21 -9.17 -7.93
CA GLY A 167 19.02 -10.06 -6.79
C GLY A 167 17.74 -10.91 -6.87
N LEU A 168 16.63 -10.32 -7.34
CA LEU A 168 15.38 -11.05 -7.56
C LEU A 168 15.49 -12.07 -8.70
N GLN A 169 16.19 -11.73 -9.79
CA GLN A 169 16.47 -12.66 -10.89
C GLN A 169 17.36 -13.83 -10.44
N ALA A 170 18.37 -13.57 -9.61
CA ALA A 170 19.18 -14.63 -9.00
C ALA A 170 18.32 -15.52 -8.08
N CYS A 171 17.49 -14.90 -7.24
CA CYS A 171 16.57 -15.63 -6.36
C CYS A 171 15.59 -16.53 -7.16
N ALA A 172 15.06 -16.07 -8.29
CA ALA A 172 14.20 -16.89 -9.15
C ALA A 172 14.93 -18.13 -9.70
N LYS A 173 16.23 -18.00 -10.04
CA LYS A 173 17.08 -19.12 -10.46
C LYS A 173 17.37 -20.10 -9.32
N ASP A 174 17.68 -19.58 -8.14
CA ASP A 174 17.93 -20.41 -6.96
C ASP A 174 16.69 -21.25 -6.58
N LEU A 175 15.50 -20.65 -6.76
CA LEU A 175 14.20 -21.30 -6.57
C LEU A 175 13.79 -22.21 -7.73
N LYS A 176 14.53 -22.21 -8.85
CA LYS A 176 14.22 -22.98 -10.07
C LYS A 176 12.79 -22.69 -10.58
N ILE A 177 12.47 -21.41 -10.71
CA ILE A 177 11.17 -20.91 -11.21
C ILE A 177 11.34 -19.87 -12.33
N GLU A 178 12.55 -19.65 -12.81
CA GLU A 178 12.88 -18.64 -13.80
C GLU A 178 12.11 -18.79 -15.12
N GLU A 179 11.71 -20.01 -15.48
CA GLU A 179 10.88 -20.27 -16.67
C GLU A 179 9.43 -19.81 -16.50
N ASN A 180 8.96 -19.69 -15.26
CA ASN A 180 7.60 -19.26 -14.91
C ASN A 180 7.55 -17.81 -14.44
N VAL A 181 8.69 -17.13 -14.33
CA VAL A 181 8.79 -15.76 -13.84
C VAL A 181 9.25 -14.82 -14.96
N GLU A 182 8.47 -13.79 -15.22
CA GLU A 182 8.83 -12.74 -16.18
C GLU A 182 9.01 -11.40 -15.47
N PHE A 183 10.15 -10.75 -15.70
CA PHE A 183 10.44 -9.42 -15.21
C PHE A 183 10.27 -8.42 -16.35
N VAL A 184 9.24 -7.57 -16.28
CA VAL A 184 8.99 -6.52 -17.26
C VAL A 184 9.43 -5.19 -16.66
N VAL A 185 10.58 -4.70 -17.12
CA VAL A 185 11.28 -3.57 -16.47
C VAL A 185 11.03 -2.28 -17.23
N ASN A 186 10.61 -1.24 -16.52
CA ASN A 186 10.32 0.08 -17.09
C ASN A 186 9.31 0.03 -18.25
N ALA A 187 8.29 -0.83 -18.11
CA ALA A 187 7.23 -1.00 -19.10
C ALA A 187 6.50 0.33 -19.39
N PRO A 188 6.23 0.67 -20.66
CA PRO A 188 5.31 1.74 -20.98
C PRO A 188 3.90 1.40 -20.49
N TYR A 189 3.08 2.42 -20.22
CA TYR A 189 1.76 2.24 -19.59
C TYR A 189 0.83 1.29 -20.36
N HIS A 190 0.85 1.31 -21.70
CA HIS A 190 0.02 0.42 -22.52
C HIS A 190 0.36 -1.07 -22.31
N GLU A 191 1.59 -1.40 -21.98
CA GLU A 191 1.99 -2.78 -21.66
C GLU A 191 1.46 -3.20 -20.29
N VAL A 192 1.45 -2.29 -19.31
CA VAL A 192 0.80 -2.50 -18.00
C VAL A 192 -0.69 -2.81 -18.20
N LEU A 193 -1.38 -2.03 -19.05
CA LEU A 193 -2.79 -2.25 -19.40
C LEU A 193 -3.01 -3.61 -20.09
N ALA A 194 -2.13 -4.00 -20.99
CA ALA A 194 -2.19 -5.31 -21.65
C ALA A 194 -2.07 -6.47 -20.64
N TRP A 195 -1.24 -6.33 -19.60
CA TRP A 195 -1.18 -7.31 -18.52
C TRP A 195 -2.44 -7.31 -17.65
N LEU A 196 -2.94 -6.13 -17.27
CA LEU A 196 -4.16 -5.98 -16.49
C LEU A 196 -5.41 -6.55 -17.19
N SER A 197 -5.47 -6.48 -18.53
CA SER A 197 -6.62 -6.96 -19.31
C SER A 197 -6.71 -8.49 -19.40
N ARG A 198 -5.65 -9.22 -19.04
CA ARG A 198 -5.60 -10.69 -19.15
C ARG A 198 -5.26 -11.43 -17.87
N ALA A 199 -4.60 -10.79 -16.89
CA ALA A 199 -4.18 -11.46 -15.66
C ALA A 199 -5.36 -11.94 -14.79
N SER A 200 -5.12 -13.03 -14.05
CA SER A 200 -6.11 -13.57 -13.13
C SER A 200 -5.98 -12.99 -11.72
N ILE A 201 -4.76 -12.93 -11.21
CA ILE A 201 -4.46 -12.52 -9.84
C ILE A 201 -3.58 -11.28 -9.86
N GLY A 202 -3.85 -10.34 -8.96
CA GLY A 202 -3.04 -9.16 -8.71
C GLY A 202 -2.39 -9.30 -7.34
N LEU A 203 -1.06 -9.42 -7.30
CA LEU A 203 -0.33 -9.75 -6.08
C LEU A 203 0.37 -8.51 -5.50
N SER A 204 0.14 -8.23 -4.21
CA SER A 204 0.89 -7.22 -3.46
C SER A 204 1.31 -7.76 -2.09
N THR A 205 2.61 -7.82 -1.83
CA THR A 205 3.19 -8.29 -0.56
C THR A 205 3.73 -7.13 0.30
N MET A 206 3.39 -5.89 -0.04
CA MET A 206 3.84 -4.72 0.71
C MET A 206 3.14 -4.67 2.08
N VAL A 207 3.93 -4.76 3.14
CA VAL A 207 3.45 -4.57 4.52
C VAL A 207 3.22 -3.08 4.77
N ASP A 208 2.09 -2.77 5.37
CA ASP A 208 1.68 -1.41 5.78
C ASP A 208 1.63 -0.45 4.58
N GLU A 209 1.12 -0.95 3.45
CA GLU A 209 0.85 -0.12 2.28
C GLU A 209 -0.19 0.95 2.63
N HIS A 210 0.19 2.22 2.52
CA HIS A 210 -0.65 3.32 3.01
C HIS A 210 -2.02 3.37 2.31
N PHE A 211 -2.04 3.13 1.00
CA PHE A 211 -3.28 3.06 0.20
C PHE A 211 -3.22 1.85 -0.72
N GLY A 212 -2.47 1.91 -1.84
CA GLY A 212 -2.36 0.80 -2.79
C GLY A 212 -3.12 1.05 -4.09
N VAL A 213 -2.64 2.02 -4.89
CA VAL A 213 -3.29 2.42 -6.16
C VAL A 213 -3.36 1.24 -7.15
N ASN A 214 -2.26 0.49 -7.27
CA ASN A 214 -2.20 -0.71 -8.10
C ASN A 214 -3.24 -1.78 -7.72
N ILE A 215 -3.63 -1.86 -6.45
CA ILE A 215 -4.66 -2.81 -5.98
C ILE A 215 -6.04 -2.34 -6.44
N VAL A 216 -6.31 -1.04 -6.40
CA VAL A 216 -7.53 -0.47 -7.00
C VAL A 216 -7.56 -0.72 -8.50
N GLU A 217 -6.43 -0.55 -9.18
CA GLU A 217 -6.28 -0.83 -10.62
C GLU A 217 -6.53 -2.32 -10.93
N PHE A 218 -6.02 -3.25 -10.10
CA PHE A 218 -6.35 -4.67 -10.22
C PHE A 218 -7.86 -4.90 -10.18
N MET A 219 -8.52 -4.39 -9.14
CA MET A 219 -9.97 -4.55 -8.97
C MET A 219 -10.74 -3.93 -10.14
N ALA A 220 -10.40 -2.71 -10.56
CA ALA A 220 -11.02 -2.04 -11.69
C ALA A 220 -10.81 -2.81 -13.00
N ALA A 221 -9.61 -3.35 -13.22
CA ALA A 221 -9.29 -4.19 -14.35
C ALA A 221 -10.01 -5.54 -14.31
N GLY A 222 -10.62 -5.92 -13.18
CA GLY A 222 -11.23 -7.23 -12.98
C GLY A 222 -10.21 -8.32 -12.65
N VAL A 223 -9.01 -7.96 -12.22
CA VAL A 223 -7.97 -8.85 -11.67
C VAL A 223 -8.25 -9.05 -10.17
N ILE A 224 -8.28 -10.29 -9.69
CA ILE A 224 -8.60 -10.57 -8.28
C ILE A 224 -7.39 -10.23 -7.39
N PRO A 225 -7.50 -9.28 -6.46
CA PRO A 225 -6.37 -8.88 -5.63
C PRO A 225 -6.12 -9.89 -4.51
N VAL A 226 -4.85 -10.29 -4.35
CA VAL A 226 -4.31 -11.03 -3.20
C VAL A 226 -3.24 -10.14 -2.57
N THR A 227 -3.51 -9.63 -1.38
CA THR A 227 -2.73 -8.52 -0.81
C THR A 227 -2.27 -8.80 0.61
N HIS A 228 -1.26 -8.08 1.10
CA HIS A 228 -0.88 -8.17 2.51
C HIS A 228 -2.05 -7.71 3.41
N ALA A 229 -2.27 -8.43 4.52
CA ALA A 229 -3.30 -8.12 5.51
C ALA A 229 -2.92 -6.94 6.43
N SER A 230 -2.55 -5.80 5.86
CA SER A 230 -2.38 -4.56 6.63
C SER A 230 -2.57 -3.31 5.76
N GLY A 231 -2.60 -2.14 6.40
CA GLY A 231 -2.65 -0.86 5.69
C GLY A 231 -3.99 -0.55 5.01
N GLY A 232 -3.93 0.30 3.99
CA GLY A 232 -5.05 0.63 3.12
C GLY A 232 -5.65 -0.57 2.36
N PRO A 233 -4.86 -1.55 1.87
CA PRO A 233 -5.40 -2.74 1.22
C PRO A 233 -6.38 -3.51 2.09
N LEU A 234 -6.05 -3.66 3.37
CA LEU A 234 -6.91 -4.34 4.36
C LEU A 234 -8.12 -3.50 4.74
N ASN A 235 -7.91 -2.23 5.08
CA ASN A 235 -8.92 -1.44 5.77
C ASN A 235 -9.88 -0.71 4.83
N ASP A 236 -9.46 -0.42 3.59
CA ASP A 236 -10.18 0.47 2.69
C ASP A 236 -10.49 -0.17 1.34
N ILE A 237 -9.57 -0.96 0.76
CA ILE A 237 -9.64 -1.35 -0.65
C ILE A 237 -10.25 -2.73 -0.85
N VAL A 238 -9.61 -3.78 -0.31
CA VAL A 238 -10.08 -5.16 -0.44
C VAL A 238 -10.96 -5.45 0.76
N VAL A 239 -12.21 -5.00 0.72
CA VAL A 239 -13.18 -5.11 1.81
C VAL A 239 -14.48 -5.72 1.29
N PRO A 240 -15.31 -6.34 2.15
CA PRO A 240 -16.60 -6.85 1.71
C PRO A 240 -17.45 -5.77 1.04
N PHE A 241 -18.01 -6.09 -0.13
CA PHE A 241 -18.92 -5.24 -0.87
C PHE A 241 -20.20 -6.02 -1.15
N GLU A 242 -21.36 -5.45 -0.80
CA GLU A 242 -22.66 -6.13 -0.86
C GLU A 242 -22.67 -7.46 -0.06
N GLY A 243 -21.95 -7.50 1.07
CA GLY A 243 -21.89 -8.68 1.95
C GLY A 243 -20.93 -9.79 1.50
N HIS A 244 -20.23 -9.61 0.37
CA HIS A 244 -19.36 -10.62 -0.21
C HIS A 244 -17.91 -10.12 -0.38
N PRO A 245 -16.91 -11.02 -0.37
CA PRO A 245 -15.51 -10.65 -0.53
C PRO A 245 -15.21 -10.10 -1.92
N THR A 246 -14.19 -9.23 -2.01
CA THR A 246 -13.70 -8.63 -3.27
C THR A 246 -12.25 -9.03 -3.60
N GLY A 247 -11.69 -9.97 -2.86
CA GLY A 247 -10.31 -10.43 -2.94
C GLY A 247 -9.87 -11.11 -1.66
N TYR A 248 -8.56 -11.29 -1.50
CA TYR A 248 -7.97 -12.03 -0.38
C TYR A 248 -6.85 -11.26 0.30
N HIS A 249 -6.65 -11.56 1.57
CA HIS A 249 -5.52 -11.08 2.35
C HIS A 249 -4.66 -12.23 2.85
N ALA A 250 -3.36 -11.98 2.98
CA ALA A 250 -2.41 -12.91 3.58
C ALA A 250 -1.34 -12.14 4.35
N THR A 251 -0.71 -12.77 5.34
CA THR A 251 0.43 -12.21 6.08
C THR A 251 1.72 -12.95 5.75
N GLU A 252 1.65 -14.27 5.69
CA GLU A 252 2.79 -15.16 5.48
C GLU A 252 2.73 -15.84 4.10
N THR A 253 3.89 -16.29 3.60
CA THR A 253 4.04 -16.90 2.28
C THR A 253 3.03 -18.03 2.02
N LEU A 254 2.82 -18.93 2.98
CA LEU A 254 1.88 -20.05 2.82
C LEU A 254 0.44 -19.57 2.62
N ALA A 255 0.01 -18.55 3.36
CA ALA A 255 -1.32 -17.97 3.20
C ALA A 255 -1.48 -17.28 1.82
N PHE A 256 -0.41 -16.69 1.28
CA PHE A 256 -0.42 -16.19 -0.11
C PHE A 256 -0.62 -17.33 -1.10
N VAL A 257 0.09 -18.45 -0.92
CA VAL A 257 -0.06 -19.65 -1.78
C VAL A 257 -1.49 -20.16 -1.73
N GLU A 258 -2.06 -20.37 -0.55
CA GLU A 258 -3.42 -20.86 -0.34
C GLU A 258 -4.48 -19.94 -0.98
N ALA A 259 -4.33 -18.62 -0.80
CA ALA A 259 -5.23 -17.63 -1.41
C ALA A 259 -5.15 -17.69 -2.95
N MET A 260 -3.96 -17.80 -3.53
CA MET A 260 -3.78 -17.91 -4.98
C MET A 260 -4.33 -19.23 -5.53
N GLN A 261 -4.12 -20.34 -4.83
CA GLN A 261 -4.70 -21.64 -5.19
C GLN A 261 -6.23 -21.58 -5.17
N THR A 262 -6.81 -20.94 -4.14
CA THR A 262 -8.26 -20.73 -4.03
C THR A 262 -8.81 -19.97 -5.24
N VAL A 263 -8.15 -18.88 -5.64
CA VAL A 263 -8.55 -18.12 -6.83
C VAL A 263 -8.45 -18.94 -8.10
N LEU A 264 -7.35 -19.69 -8.28
CA LEU A 264 -7.09 -20.48 -9.50
C LEU A 264 -7.96 -21.73 -9.64
N ALA A 265 -8.54 -22.21 -8.53
CA ALA A 265 -9.45 -23.36 -8.47
C ALA A 265 -10.93 -22.94 -8.42
N MET A 266 -11.22 -21.64 -8.35
CA MET A 266 -12.57 -21.11 -8.21
C MET A 266 -13.45 -21.49 -9.41
N PRO A 267 -14.73 -21.89 -9.19
CA PRO A 267 -15.69 -22.03 -10.27
C PRO A 267 -15.82 -20.73 -11.08
N LYS A 268 -16.01 -20.85 -12.40
CA LYS A 268 -15.97 -19.69 -13.30
C LYS A 268 -17.04 -18.64 -12.97
N ASP A 269 -18.22 -19.06 -12.56
CA ASP A 269 -19.31 -18.14 -12.19
C ASP A 269 -18.97 -17.36 -10.91
N ASP A 270 -18.38 -18.03 -9.91
CA ASP A 270 -17.95 -17.39 -8.67
C ASP A 270 -16.79 -16.40 -8.92
N GLU A 271 -15.86 -16.79 -9.81
CA GLU A 271 -14.74 -15.98 -10.25
C GLU A 271 -15.23 -14.68 -10.91
N ILE A 272 -16.13 -14.79 -11.90
CA ILE A 272 -16.73 -13.65 -12.59
C ILE A 272 -17.51 -12.78 -11.61
N ALA A 273 -18.28 -13.38 -10.70
CA ALA A 273 -19.04 -12.66 -9.68
C ALA A 273 -18.11 -11.84 -8.77
N MET A 274 -16.98 -12.41 -8.33
CA MET A 274 -15.99 -11.69 -7.52
C MET A 274 -15.34 -10.55 -8.29
N ARG A 275 -14.88 -10.80 -9.53
CA ARG A 275 -14.26 -9.75 -10.37
C ARG A 275 -15.22 -8.60 -10.63
N SER A 276 -16.47 -8.89 -10.95
CA SER A 276 -17.52 -7.89 -11.17
C SER A 276 -17.78 -7.05 -9.92
N ARG A 277 -17.93 -7.67 -8.74
CA ARG A 277 -18.11 -6.95 -7.47
C ARG A 277 -16.90 -6.06 -7.15
N ALA A 278 -15.69 -6.61 -7.25
CA ALA A 278 -14.46 -5.88 -6.99
C ALA A 278 -14.33 -4.65 -7.90
N ARG A 279 -14.59 -4.81 -9.21
CA ARG A 279 -14.61 -3.71 -10.18
C ARG A 279 -15.64 -2.64 -9.81
N ARG A 280 -16.88 -3.02 -9.51
CA ARG A 280 -17.93 -2.08 -9.12
C ARG A 280 -17.54 -1.28 -7.89
N TRP A 281 -17.03 -1.95 -6.85
CA TRP A 281 -16.52 -1.28 -5.66
C TRP A 281 -15.42 -0.27 -6.00
N ALA A 282 -14.41 -0.71 -6.74
CA ALA A 282 -13.26 0.12 -7.08
C ALA A 282 -13.65 1.40 -7.85
N VAL A 283 -14.47 1.24 -8.89
CA VAL A 283 -14.98 2.34 -9.71
C VAL A 283 -15.89 3.27 -8.89
N GLN A 284 -16.76 2.73 -8.03
CA GLN A 284 -17.70 3.55 -7.26
C GLN A 284 -17.04 4.33 -6.11
N ARG A 285 -15.90 3.86 -5.60
CA ARG A 285 -15.26 4.42 -4.40
C ARG A 285 -14.03 5.26 -4.67
N PHE A 286 -13.22 4.90 -5.67
CA PHE A 286 -11.87 5.44 -5.87
C PHE A 286 -11.68 6.17 -7.21
N SER A 287 -12.76 6.40 -7.98
CA SER A 287 -12.66 7.12 -9.24
C SER A 287 -12.27 8.59 -9.06
N ARG A 288 -11.82 9.23 -10.16
CA ARG A 288 -11.51 10.66 -10.18
C ARG A 288 -12.68 11.54 -9.74
N GLU A 289 -13.90 11.23 -10.18
CA GLU A 289 -15.10 11.99 -9.81
C GLU A 289 -15.39 11.88 -8.31
N LYS A 290 -15.06 10.74 -7.69
CA LYS A 290 -15.22 10.54 -6.24
C LYS A 290 -14.16 11.30 -5.46
N PHE A 291 -12.92 11.32 -5.94
CA PHE A 291 -11.87 12.18 -5.41
C PHE A 291 -12.28 13.65 -5.45
N GLU A 292 -12.71 14.16 -6.61
CA GLU A 292 -13.14 15.56 -6.79
C GLU A 292 -14.29 15.92 -5.84
N LYS A 293 -15.30 15.06 -5.72
CA LYS A 293 -16.41 15.25 -4.76
C LYS A 293 -15.92 15.28 -3.31
N GLY A 294 -14.97 14.42 -2.94
CA GLY A 294 -14.37 14.41 -1.61
C GLY A 294 -13.53 15.66 -1.34
N TRP A 295 -12.72 16.05 -2.32
CA TRP A 295 -11.90 17.26 -2.29
C TRP A 295 -12.76 18.51 -2.12
N GLU A 296 -13.82 18.67 -2.90
CA GLU A 296 -14.75 19.81 -2.79
C GLU A 296 -15.46 19.87 -1.43
N LYS A 297 -15.78 18.72 -0.84
CA LYS A 297 -16.37 18.64 0.51
C LYS A 297 -15.38 18.95 1.63
N SER A 298 -14.08 19.06 1.34
CA SER A 298 -13.07 19.34 2.37
C SER A 298 -13.13 20.75 2.96
N GLY A 299 -13.93 21.64 2.37
CA GLY A 299 -14.03 23.02 2.81
C GLY A 299 -12.81 23.87 2.46
N TRP A 300 -11.89 23.37 1.62
CA TRP A 300 -10.68 24.08 1.20
C TRP A 300 -10.97 25.46 0.61
N LYS A 301 -12.05 25.60 -0.19
CA LYS A 301 -12.48 26.87 -0.78
C LYS A 301 -12.77 27.94 0.28
N THR A 302 -13.50 27.57 1.33
CA THR A 302 -13.88 28.47 2.43
C THR A 302 -12.67 28.99 3.21
N LYS A 303 -11.56 28.24 3.20
CA LYS A 303 -10.31 28.61 3.88
C LYS A 303 -9.40 29.50 3.03
N LEU A 304 -9.44 29.38 1.69
CA LEU A 304 -8.68 30.23 0.77
C LEU A 304 -9.34 31.57 0.48
N SER A 305 -10.64 31.71 0.72
CA SER A 305 -11.40 32.95 0.55
C SER A 305 -11.32 33.89 1.78
N ARG A 306 -10.48 33.59 2.77
CA ARG A 306 -10.23 34.38 3.98
C ARG A 306 -8.80 34.88 3.98
#